data_AF-A0A413GZY1-F1
#
_entry.id   AF-A0A413GZY1-F1
#
_cell.length_a   1.000
_cell.length_b   1.000
_cell.length_c   1.000
_cell.angle_alpha   90.00
_cell.angle_beta   90.00
_cell.angle_gamma   90.00
#
_symmetry.space_group_name_H-M   'P 1'
#
loop_
_entity.id
_entity.type
_entity.pdbx_description
1 polymer ?
#
loop_
_entity_poly.entity_id
_entity_poly.type
_entity_poly.pdbx_seq_one_letter_code
_entity_poly.pdbx_strand_id
1 'polypeptide(L)'
;MKPMHAFFLLVFLLGLTACSAPANPTLLNYEQSLVRADSLANTGAADSAHTVRLLADLHREYDRVKELSDGKLVRLMPADKRKRFFWEAFTALMIGLNVWLSIRDIKFSTDRKHRRYLIELSENEQRLRNNEQEKNELQECLKEMSLTDEEREEVHRTLTNLMVHGNVLCDENESLRLRLKDYENRPLPREAELLKERNERISLLDSQVQTLTSTLIDRDDVVERLRRQPKFLSDKDWEHLSLLADRVYDGFTRRLTGRFPLLTPADLQLCLLMRLRFTNAQVATLTAVSPASVSQQKFRLKKRLAQADGELFKEGETVDAVIGRC
;
A
#
# COMPACT_ATOMS: atom_id res chain seq x y z
N MET A 1 5.98 6.44 21.92
CA MET A 1 5.15 7.56 22.45
C MET A 1 5.85 8.41 23.53
N LYS A 2 6.86 7.91 24.26
CA LYS A 2 7.57 8.70 25.31
C LYS A 2 8.45 9.88 24.83
N PRO A 3 9.14 9.88 23.66
CA PRO A 3 10.02 11.00 23.30
C PRO A 3 9.28 12.24 22.78
N MET A 4 8.05 12.09 22.29
CA MET A 4 7.25 13.21 21.75
C MET A 4 6.77 14.16 22.85
N HIS A 5 6.32 13.64 23.99
CA HIS A 5 5.89 14.48 25.12
C HIS A 5 7.04 15.30 25.73
N ALA A 6 8.26 14.75 25.76
CA ALA A 6 9.44 15.47 26.21
C ALA A 6 9.78 16.65 25.30
N PHE A 7 9.64 16.48 23.97
CA PHE A 7 9.86 17.55 23.01
C PHE A 7 8.83 18.69 23.14
N PHE A 8 7.56 18.35 23.39
CA PHE A 8 6.50 19.35 23.63
C PHE A 8 6.67 20.13 24.93
N LEU A 9 7.07 19.46 26.02
CA LEU A 9 7.42 20.14 27.27
C LEU A 9 8.61 21.10 27.06
N LEU A 10 9.62 20.69 26.30
CA LEU A 10 10.78 21.51 26.01
C LEU A 10 10.42 22.75 25.18
N VAL A 11 9.59 22.61 24.15
CA VAL A 11 9.13 23.74 23.31
C VAL A 11 8.19 24.67 24.07
N PHE A 12 7.32 24.13 24.93
CA PHE A 12 6.44 24.94 25.80
C PHE A 12 7.24 25.72 26.85
N LEU A 13 8.26 25.10 27.45
CA LEU A 13 9.19 25.77 28.37
C LEU A 13 10.04 26.83 27.65
N LEU A 14 10.51 26.56 26.43
CA LEU A 14 11.25 27.53 25.61
C LEU A 14 10.39 28.71 25.14
N GLY A 15 9.10 28.49 24.91
CA GLY A 15 8.14 29.57 24.61
C GLY A 15 7.86 30.47 25.81
N LEU A 16 7.95 29.94 27.04
CA LEU A 16 7.84 30.71 28.28
C LEU A 16 9.14 31.41 28.66
N THR A 17 10.30 30.89 28.24
CA THR A 17 11.63 31.49 28.49
C THR A 17 12.12 32.42 27.39
N ALA A 18 11.26 32.81 26.44
CA ALA A 18 11.49 33.99 25.60
C ALA A 18 11.36 35.29 26.43
N CYS A 19 12.07 35.33 27.57
CA CYS A 19 12.33 36.53 28.33
C CYS A 19 13.15 37.46 27.43
N SER A 20 12.58 38.62 27.12
CA SER A 20 13.32 39.72 26.53
C SER A 20 14.60 39.98 27.32
N ALA A 21 15.71 40.26 26.62
CA ALA A 21 16.98 40.64 27.22
C ALA A 21 16.81 41.66 28.36
N PRO A 22 17.60 41.58 29.46
CA PRO A 22 17.41 42.45 30.61
C PRO A 22 17.54 43.93 30.19
N ALA A 23 16.61 44.73 30.70
CA ALA A 23 16.55 46.15 30.43
C ALA A 23 17.73 46.86 31.10
N ASN A 24 18.71 47.24 30.28
CA ASN A 24 19.74 48.27 30.51
C ASN A 24 20.73 48.00 31.68
N PRO A 25 22.06 48.06 31.46
CA PRO A 25 23.08 47.87 32.51
C PRO A 25 22.90 48.76 33.76
N THR A 26 22.20 49.89 33.66
CA THR A 26 21.92 50.79 34.79
C THR A 26 21.00 50.19 35.85
N LEU A 27 20.00 49.36 35.47
CA LEU A 27 19.09 48.73 36.43
C LEU A 27 19.79 47.61 37.22
N LEU A 28 20.62 46.84 36.52
CA LEU A 28 21.44 45.77 37.12
C LEU A 28 22.45 46.34 38.13
N ASN A 29 23.08 47.46 37.78
CA ASN A 29 24.00 48.16 38.68
C ASN A 29 23.28 48.71 39.92
N TYR A 30 22.05 49.21 39.78
CA TYR A 30 21.24 49.68 40.91
C TYR A 30 20.89 48.55 41.89
N GLU A 31 20.41 47.40 41.39
CA GLU A 31 20.10 46.24 42.25
C GLU A 31 21.35 45.70 42.95
N GLN A 32 22.48 45.56 42.24
CA GLN A 32 23.74 45.13 42.85
C GLN A 32 24.23 46.11 43.93
N SER A 33 24.02 47.41 43.73
CA SER A 33 24.38 48.46 44.70
C SER A 33 23.49 48.40 45.94
N LEU A 34 22.19 48.11 45.78
CA LEU A 34 21.24 47.92 46.88
C LEU A 34 21.59 46.70 47.74
N VAL A 35 21.92 45.57 47.11
CA VAL A 35 22.33 44.35 47.83
C VAL A 35 23.64 44.56 48.59
N ARG A 36 24.60 45.30 48.02
CA ARG A 36 25.84 45.67 48.73
C ARG A 36 25.57 46.59 49.92
N ALA A 37 24.69 47.57 49.77
CA ALA A 37 24.35 48.49 50.85
C ALA A 37 23.63 47.77 52.00
N ASP A 38 22.75 46.83 51.69
CA ASP A 38 22.04 46.01 52.67
C ASP A 38 22.98 45.03 53.40
N SER A 39 23.95 44.46 52.68
CA SER A 39 25.04 43.66 53.27
C SER A 39 25.95 44.48 54.19
N LEU A 40 26.22 45.74 53.86
CA LEU A 40 27.04 46.65 54.69
C LEU A 40 26.28 47.13 55.93
N ALA A 41 24.97 47.36 55.83
CA ALA A 41 24.10 47.69 56.96
C ALA A 41 24.01 46.51 57.95
N ASN A 42 23.87 45.27 57.45
CA ASN A 42 23.76 44.07 58.28
C ASN A 42 25.08 43.65 58.96
N THR A 43 26.24 44.07 58.45
CA THR A 43 27.55 43.74 59.05
C THR A 43 28.00 44.72 60.14
N GLY A 44 27.20 45.78 60.42
CA GLY A 44 27.47 46.74 61.50
C GLY A 44 28.76 47.54 61.37
N ALA A 45 29.48 47.41 60.25
CA ALA A 45 30.83 47.93 60.05
C ALA A 45 30.88 49.33 59.41
N ALA A 46 29.74 49.94 59.13
CA ALA A 46 29.67 51.20 58.41
C ALA A 46 29.03 52.31 59.26
N ASP A 47 29.66 53.49 59.24
CA ASP A 47 29.19 54.71 59.87
C ASP A 47 27.79 55.05 59.34
N SER A 48 26.76 54.91 60.19
CA SER A 48 25.35 54.83 59.78
C SER A 48 24.87 56.05 58.99
N ALA A 49 25.52 57.20 59.18
CA ALA A 49 25.24 58.42 58.44
C ALA A 49 25.78 58.39 56.99
N HIS A 50 26.88 57.67 56.72
CA HIS A 50 27.48 57.62 55.39
C HIS A 50 26.74 56.65 54.45
N THR A 51 26.33 55.48 54.96
CA THR A 51 25.55 54.51 54.20
C THR A 51 24.17 55.04 53.83
N VAL A 52 23.51 55.75 54.74
CA VAL A 52 22.21 56.39 54.47
C VAL A 52 22.33 57.45 53.38
N ARG A 53 23.41 58.24 53.35
CA ARG A 53 23.64 59.21 52.28
C ARG A 53 23.90 58.54 50.93
N LEU A 54 24.74 57.49 50.92
CA LEU A 54 25.03 56.74 49.70
C LEU A 54 23.77 56.10 49.11
N LEU A 55 22.91 55.55 49.98
CA LEU A 55 21.62 54.98 49.58
C LEU A 55 20.67 56.06 49.02
N ALA A 56 20.63 57.24 49.65
CA ALA A 56 19.79 58.35 49.22
C ALA A 56 20.24 58.93 47.87
N ASP A 57 21.55 59.04 47.63
CA ASP A 57 22.09 59.52 46.35
C ASP A 57 21.84 58.50 45.23
N LEU A 58 21.99 57.20 45.52
CA LEU A 58 21.65 56.13 44.59
C LEU A 58 20.15 56.16 44.22
N HIS A 59 19.28 56.42 45.21
CA HIS A 59 17.83 56.54 44.98
C HIS A 59 17.49 57.75 44.10
N ARG A 60 18.16 58.89 44.31
CA ARG A 60 18.00 60.08 43.46
C ARG A 60 18.45 59.84 42.02
N GLU A 61 19.55 59.13 41.81
CA GLU A 61 20.01 58.79 40.46
C GLU A 61 19.00 57.88 39.74
N TYR A 62 18.46 56.90 40.47
CA TYR A 62 17.39 56.04 39.97
C TYR A 62 16.13 56.83 39.59
N ASP A 63 15.67 57.72 40.47
CA ASP A 63 14.49 58.55 40.22
C ASP A 63 14.69 59.50 39.02
N ARG A 64 15.87 60.10 38.89
CA ARG A 64 16.24 60.90 37.70
C ARG A 64 16.17 60.10 36.41
N VAL A 65 16.76 58.90 36.40
CA VAL A 65 16.73 58.04 35.20
C VAL A 65 15.31 57.58 34.90
N LYS A 66 14.50 57.31 35.91
CA LYS A 66 13.08 56.93 35.77
C LYS A 66 12.22 58.05 35.19
N GLU A 67 12.43 59.30 35.61
CA GLU A 67 11.75 60.49 35.07
C GLU A 67 12.15 60.78 33.62
N LEU A 68 13.45 60.77 33.30
CA LEU A 68 13.95 60.95 31.92
C LEU A 68 13.44 59.86 30.96
N SER A 69 13.12 58.70 31.51
CA SER A 69 12.61 57.54 30.77
C SER A 69 11.09 57.50 30.63
N ASP A 70 10.37 58.49 31.18
CA ASP A 70 8.89 58.53 31.24
C ASP A 70 8.29 57.22 31.80
N GLY A 71 9.00 56.56 32.72
CA GLY A 71 8.64 55.25 33.27
C GLY A 71 8.68 54.06 32.30
N LYS A 72 8.99 54.26 31.02
CA LYS A 72 8.99 53.20 29.98
C LYS A 72 10.13 52.19 30.13
N LEU A 73 11.32 52.62 30.57
CA LEU A 73 12.51 51.76 30.67
C LEU A 73 12.53 50.83 31.90
N VAL A 74 11.69 51.11 32.91
CA VAL A 74 11.62 50.31 34.15
C VAL A 74 10.63 49.13 34.03
N ARG A 75 9.66 49.22 33.12
CA ARG A 75 8.75 48.10 32.82
C ARG A 75 9.39 47.21 31.77
N LEU A 76 9.52 45.91 32.07
CA LEU A 76 9.76 44.88 31.05
C LEU A 76 8.84 45.18 29.85
N MET A 77 9.43 45.47 28.69
CA MET A 77 8.65 45.84 27.52
C MET A 77 7.80 44.63 27.13
N PRO A 78 6.46 44.74 27.03
CA PRO A 78 5.64 43.62 26.60
C PRO A 78 6.10 43.22 25.19
N ALA A 79 6.36 41.93 24.99
CA ALA A 79 6.79 41.39 23.70
C ALA A 79 5.91 41.92 22.56
N ASP A 80 6.53 42.29 21.42
CA ASP A 80 5.82 42.84 20.26
C ASP A 80 4.60 41.98 19.91
N LYS A 81 3.40 42.60 19.88
CA LYS A 81 2.14 41.89 19.58
C LYS A 81 2.22 41.05 18.30
N ARG A 82 2.99 41.53 17.31
CA ARG A 82 3.28 40.82 16.06
C ARG A 82 4.09 39.53 16.27
N LYS A 83 5.14 39.56 17.11
CA LYS A 83 5.94 38.39 17.45
C LYS A 83 5.13 37.35 18.21
N ARG A 84 4.27 37.80 19.13
CA ARG A 84 3.35 36.92 19.86
C ARG A 84 2.38 36.21 18.93
N PHE A 85 1.77 36.93 17.99
CA PHE A 85 0.88 36.34 16.99
C PHE A 85 1.60 35.29 16.12
N PHE A 86 2.83 35.57 15.66
CA PHE A 86 3.61 34.59 14.90
C PHE A 86 3.93 33.32 15.71
N TRP A 87 4.25 33.47 16.99
CA TRP A 87 4.48 32.32 17.89
C TRP A 87 3.20 31.52 18.15
N GLU A 88 2.06 32.17 18.34
CA GLU A 88 0.76 31.50 18.50
C GLU A 88 0.35 30.76 17.21
N ALA A 89 0.55 31.37 16.04
CA ALA A 89 0.27 30.73 14.75
C ALA A 89 1.21 29.54 14.48
N PHE A 90 2.50 29.69 14.79
CA PHE A 90 3.48 28.63 14.63
C PHE A 90 3.20 27.44 15.56
N THR A 91 2.87 27.70 16.83
CA THR A 91 2.50 26.63 17.77
C THR A 91 1.24 25.90 17.34
N ALA A 92 0.20 26.63 16.88
CA ALA A 92 -1.01 26.02 16.32
C ALA A 92 -0.72 25.14 15.10
N LEU A 93 0.14 25.60 14.17
CA LEU A 93 0.56 24.83 13.01
C LEU A 93 1.33 23.56 13.41
N MET A 94 2.26 23.67 14.35
CA MET A 94 3.05 22.52 14.83
C MET A 94 2.18 21.47 15.54
N ILE A 95 1.18 21.90 16.30
CA ILE A 95 0.19 21.00 16.91
C ILE A 95 -0.63 20.31 15.80
N GLY A 96 -1.12 21.06 14.82
CA GLY A 96 -1.87 20.50 13.69
C GLY A 96 -1.06 19.47 12.89
N LEU A 97 0.20 19.77 12.60
CA LEU A 97 1.11 18.85 11.92
C LEU A 97 1.37 17.59 12.76
N ASN A 98 1.53 17.72 14.07
CA ASN A 98 1.76 16.58 14.96
C ASN A 98 0.53 15.65 15.03
N VAL A 99 -0.67 16.23 15.13
CA VAL A 99 -1.93 15.47 15.11
C VAL A 99 -2.07 14.74 13.77
N TRP A 100 -1.81 15.42 12.65
CA TRP A 100 -1.85 14.81 11.33
C TRP A 100 -0.85 13.65 11.17
N LEU A 101 0.39 13.84 11.60
CA LEU A 101 1.42 12.79 11.59
C LEU A 101 1.03 11.61 12.47
N SER A 102 0.47 11.88 13.66
CA SER A 102 0.01 10.83 14.59
C SER A 102 -1.12 9.99 13.99
N ILE A 103 -2.12 10.62 13.38
CA ILE A 103 -3.22 9.93 12.69
C ILE A 103 -2.67 9.09 11.53
N ARG A 104 -1.75 9.66 10.74
CA ARG A 104 -1.11 8.98 9.62
C ARG A 104 -0.34 7.74 10.09
N ASP A 105 0.44 7.86 11.16
CA ASP A 105 1.23 6.77 11.72
C ASP A 105 0.36 5.66 12.30
N ILE A 106 -0.75 6.00 12.96
CA ILE A 106 -1.74 5.02 13.44
C ILE A 106 -2.33 4.24 12.25
N LYS A 107 -2.79 4.94 11.20
CA LYS A 107 -3.35 4.30 9.99
C LYS A 107 -2.32 3.41 9.31
N PHE A 108 -1.10 3.90 9.13
CA PHE A 108 0.00 3.17 8.50
C PHE A 108 0.45 1.95 9.34
N SER A 109 0.41 2.06 10.66
CA SER A 109 0.66 0.92 11.57
C SER A 109 -0.42 -0.15 11.44
N THR A 110 -1.69 0.24 11.36
CA THR A 110 -2.81 -0.70 11.17
C THR A 110 -2.75 -1.43 9.83
N ASP A 111 -2.44 -0.74 8.74
CA ASP A 111 -2.32 -1.36 7.41
C ASP A 111 -1.17 -2.39 7.36
N ARG A 112 -0.03 -2.05 7.98
CA ARG A 112 1.10 -2.99 8.12
C ARG A 112 0.75 -4.23 8.95
N LYS A 113 -0.08 -4.10 9.99
CA LYS A 113 -0.56 -5.26 10.75
C LYS A 113 -1.43 -6.17 9.89
N HIS A 114 -2.37 -5.60 9.14
CA HIS A 114 -3.23 -6.36 8.23
C HIS A 114 -2.41 -7.16 7.21
N ARG A 115 -1.46 -6.50 6.52
CA ARG A 115 -0.57 -7.18 5.56
C ARG A 115 0.26 -8.29 6.21
N ARG A 116 0.78 -8.08 7.42
CA ARG A 116 1.52 -9.12 8.15
C ARG A 116 0.65 -10.33 8.45
N TYR A 117 -0.59 -10.13 8.91
CA TYR A 117 -1.50 -11.25 9.18
C TYR A 117 -1.83 -12.05 7.92
N LEU A 118 -1.96 -11.39 6.76
CA LEU A 118 -2.16 -12.09 5.49
C LEU A 118 -0.93 -12.93 5.09
N ILE A 119 0.27 -12.38 5.23
CA ILE A 119 1.52 -13.10 4.93
C ILE A 119 1.67 -14.28 5.88
N GLU A 120 1.49 -14.07 7.19
CA GLU A 120 1.60 -15.09 8.22
C GLU A 120 0.58 -16.22 8.01
N LEU A 121 -0.67 -15.88 7.67
CA LEU A 121 -1.69 -16.86 7.31
C LEU A 121 -1.27 -17.70 6.09
N SER A 122 -0.75 -17.04 5.03
CA SER A 122 -0.31 -17.75 3.83
C SER A 122 0.90 -18.66 4.07
N GLU A 123 1.84 -18.23 4.92
CA GLU A 123 3.00 -19.04 5.32
C GLU A 123 2.55 -20.24 6.15
N ASN A 124 1.64 -20.05 7.11
CA ASN A 124 1.11 -21.12 7.93
C ASN A 124 0.30 -22.14 7.10
N GLU A 125 -0.47 -21.68 6.13
CA GLU A 125 -1.16 -22.57 5.17
C GLU A 125 -0.15 -23.38 4.33
N GLN A 126 0.99 -22.79 3.95
CA GLN A 126 2.05 -23.52 3.27
C GLN A 126 2.73 -24.54 4.19
N ARG A 127 3.00 -24.19 5.45
CA ARG A 127 3.54 -25.11 6.47
C ARG A 127 2.61 -26.29 6.69
N LEU A 128 1.30 -26.06 6.76
CA LEU A 128 0.29 -27.12 6.86
C LEU A 128 0.31 -28.06 5.65
N ARG A 129 0.40 -27.52 4.43
CA ARG A 129 0.52 -28.36 3.21
C ARG A 129 1.77 -29.24 3.25
N ASN A 130 2.90 -28.70 3.67
CA ASN A 130 4.14 -29.46 3.80
C ASN A 130 4.04 -30.55 4.88
N ASN A 131 3.46 -30.22 6.04
CA ASN A 131 3.23 -31.19 7.13
C ASN A 131 2.30 -32.32 6.67
N GLU A 132 1.25 -32.03 5.90
CA GLU A 132 0.36 -33.04 5.33
C GLU A 132 1.10 -33.96 4.35
N GLN A 133 1.99 -33.41 3.52
CA GLN A 133 2.81 -34.22 2.61
C GLN A 133 3.76 -35.15 3.39
N GLU A 134 4.51 -34.61 4.36
CA GLU A 134 5.44 -35.39 5.19
C GLU A 134 4.71 -36.48 5.98
N LYS A 135 3.52 -36.17 6.51
CA LYS A 135 2.64 -37.15 7.14
C LYS A 135 2.27 -38.30 6.20
N ASN A 136 1.96 -38.00 4.93
CA ASN A 136 1.62 -39.02 3.94
C ASN A 136 2.83 -39.89 3.59
N GLU A 137 4.01 -39.30 3.44
CA GLU A 137 5.28 -40.00 3.18
C GLU A 137 5.64 -40.95 4.34
N LEU A 138 5.53 -40.48 5.59
CA LEU A 138 5.77 -41.32 6.78
C LEU A 138 4.72 -42.43 6.92
N GLN A 139 3.46 -42.17 6.57
CA GLN A 139 2.42 -43.21 6.53
C GLN A 139 2.65 -44.26 5.44
N GLU A 140 3.27 -43.89 4.33
CA GLU A 140 3.68 -44.81 3.28
C GLU A 140 4.88 -45.66 3.74
N CYS A 141 5.89 -45.03 4.36
CA CYS A 141 7.02 -45.72 4.97
C CYS A 141 6.56 -46.79 5.97
N LEU A 142 5.58 -46.48 6.84
CA LEU A 142 5.01 -47.46 7.79
C LEU A 142 4.33 -48.68 7.15
N LYS A 143 3.90 -48.58 5.88
CA LYS A 143 3.30 -49.68 5.12
C LYS A 143 4.35 -50.59 4.47
N GLU A 144 5.59 -50.13 4.33
CA GLU A 144 6.67 -50.93 3.77
C GLU A 144 7.08 -52.04 4.75
N MET A 145 7.30 -53.25 4.21
CA MET A 145 7.50 -54.47 5.00
C MET A 145 8.92 -54.61 5.61
N SER A 146 9.79 -53.61 5.43
CA SER A 146 11.25 -53.70 5.72
C SER A 146 11.74 -52.95 6.96
N LEU A 147 10.86 -52.32 7.74
CA LEU A 147 11.25 -51.53 8.92
C LEU A 147 11.50 -52.39 10.17
N THR A 148 12.56 -52.05 10.91
CA THR A 148 12.80 -52.56 12.27
C THR A 148 11.83 -51.93 13.28
N ASP A 149 11.68 -52.54 14.46
CA ASP A 149 10.78 -52.04 15.51
C ASP A 149 11.20 -50.66 16.04
N GLU A 150 12.50 -50.38 16.09
CA GLU A 150 13.06 -49.09 16.51
C GLU A 150 12.73 -47.97 15.52
N GLU A 151 12.92 -48.21 14.22
CA GLU A 151 12.58 -47.26 13.14
C GLU A 151 11.07 -47.00 13.10
N ARG A 152 10.25 -48.04 13.33
CA ARG A 152 8.79 -47.90 13.42
C ARG A 152 8.40 -46.97 14.56
N GLU A 153 9.03 -47.10 15.73
CA GLU A 153 8.73 -46.25 16.89
C GLU A 153 9.15 -44.79 16.66
N GLU A 154 10.30 -44.55 16.01
CA GLU A 154 10.75 -43.21 15.61
C GLU A 154 9.75 -42.54 14.66
N VAL A 155 9.29 -43.26 13.62
CA VAL A 155 8.29 -42.74 12.69
C VAL A 155 6.98 -42.38 13.41
N HIS A 156 6.53 -43.18 14.37
CA HIS A 156 5.34 -42.87 15.17
C HIS A 156 5.53 -41.61 16.05
N ARG A 157 6.72 -41.41 16.63
CA ARG A 157 7.03 -40.18 17.40
C ARG A 157 7.01 -38.95 16.49
N THR A 158 7.64 -39.03 15.32
CA THR A 158 7.66 -37.93 14.34
C THR A 158 6.24 -37.60 13.86
N LEU A 159 5.43 -38.61 13.56
CA LEU A 159 4.03 -38.43 13.19
C LEU A 159 3.23 -37.70 14.27
N THR A 160 3.42 -38.08 15.54
CA THR A 160 2.75 -37.44 16.68
C THR A 160 3.19 -35.97 16.82
N ASN A 161 4.48 -35.69 16.69
CA ASN A 161 5.01 -34.32 16.74
C ASN A 161 4.45 -33.45 15.60
N LEU A 162 4.40 -33.99 14.38
CA LEU A 162 3.82 -33.32 13.22
C LEU A 162 2.34 -33.03 13.42
N MET A 163 1.57 -33.96 13.99
CA MET A 163 0.16 -33.76 14.32
C MET A 163 -0.05 -32.65 15.36
N VAL A 164 0.73 -32.65 16.43
CA VAL A 164 0.66 -31.60 17.47
C VAL A 164 1.01 -30.25 16.86
N HIS A 165 2.07 -30.16 16.06
CA HIS A 165 2.46 -28.92 15.40
C HIS A 165 1.40 -28.44 14.40
N GLY A 166 0.82 -29.35 13.62
CA GLY A 166 -0.27 -29.04 12.69
C GLY A 166 -1.50 -28.47 13.40
N ASN A 167 -1.89 -29.03 14.55
CA ASN A 167 -3.01 -28.50 15.34
C ASN A 167 -2.74 -27.07 15.82
N VAL A 168 -1.52 -26.79 16.32
CA VAL A 168 -1.13 -25.42 16.73
C VAL A 168 -1.23 -24.43 15.56
N LEU A 169 -0.74 -24.81 14.38
CA LEU A 169 -0.84 -23.97 13.18
C LEU A 169 -2.30 -23.75 12.75
N CYS A 170 -3.17 -24.75 12.90
CA CYS A 170 -4.60 -24.60 12.65
C CYS A 170 -5.25 -23.59 13.60
N ASP A 171 -4.97 -23.69 14.90
CA ASP A 171 -5.48 -22.75 15.91
C ASP A 171 -4.97 -21.31 15.68
N GLU A 172 -3.69 -21.17 15.33
CA GLU A 172 -3.10 -19.88 14.93
C GLU A 172 -3.79 -19.29 13.70
N ASN A 173 -4.04 -20.11 12.67
CA ASN A 173 -4.74 -19.70 11.45
C ASN A 173 -6.18 -19.28 11.74
N GLU A 174 -6.89 -19.98 12.63
CA GLU A 174 -8.21 -19.57 13.07
C GLU A 174 -8.16 -18.20 13.77
N SER A 175 -7.21 -18.00 14.67
CA SER A 175 -6.99 -16.71 15.35
C SER A 175 -6.66 -15.57 14.36
N LEU A 176 -5.80 -15.83 13.38
CA LEU A 176 -5.45 -14.87 12.33
C LEU A 176 -6.67 -14.52 11.47
N ARG A 177 -7.47 -15.50 11.07
CA ARG A 177 -8.72 -15.28 10.31
C ARG A 177 -9.73 -14.44 11.10
N LEU A 178 -9.87 -14.69 12.41
CA LEU A 178 -10.71 -13.85 13.28
C LEU A 178 -10.20 -12.41 13.33
N ARG A 179 -8.89 -12.21 13.54
CA ARG A 179 -8.29 -10.87 13.52
C ARG A 179 -8.43 -10.17 12.18
N LEU A 180 -8.40 -10.90 11.05
CA LEU A 180 -8.58 -10.35 9.71
C LEU A 180 -10.01 -9.86 9.47
N LYS A 181 -11.03 -10.56 9.99
CA LYS A 181 -12.43 -10.13 9.91
C LYS A 181 -12.67 -8.76 10.54
N ASP A 182 -11.95 -8.40 11.61
CA ASP A 182 -12.03 -7.07 12.21
C ASP A 182 -11.60 -5.95 11.25
N TYR A 183 -10.69 -6.25 10.31
CA TYR A 183 -10.28 -5.30 9.27
C TYR A 183 -11.28 -5.23 8.12
N GLU A 184 -11.94 -6.34 7.78
CA GLU A 184 -13.01 -6.37 6.76
C GLU A 184 -14.25 -5.61 7.20
N ASN A 185 -14.62 -5.72 8.48
CA ASN A 185 -15.78 -5.04 9.05
C ASN A 185 -15.57 -3.55 9.32
N ARG A 186 -14.35 -3.04 9.12
CA ARG A 186 -14.05 -1.62 9.30
C ARG A 186 -14.63 -0.82 8.12
N PRO A 187 -15.36 0.28 8.37
CA PRO A 187 -15.89 1.10 7.28
C PRO A 187 -14.73 1.57 6.39
N LEU A 188 -14.86 1.28 5.10
CA LEU A 188 -13.92 1.73 4.10
C LEU A 188 -14.04 3.26 3.98
N PRO A 189 -12.95 3.98 3.71
CA PRO A 189 -13.06 5.38 3.31
C PRO A 189 -14.04 5.49 2.13
N ARG A 190 -14.91 6.49 2.12
CA ARG A 190 -15.91 6.72 1.05
C ARG A 190 -15.33 6.61 -0.37
N GLU A 191 -14.09 7.06 -0.55
CA GLU A 191 -13.37 6.96 -1.83
C GLU A 191 -13.11 5.50 -2.26
N ALA A 192 -12.77 4.62 -1.31
CA ALA A 192 -12.55 3.20 -1.57
C ALA A 192 -13.87 2.47 -1.87
N GLU A 193 -14.97 2.84 -1.21
CA GLU A 193 -16.31 2.31 -1.51
C GLU A 193 -16.76 2.69 -2.92
N LEU A 194 -16.60 3.96 -3.30
CA LEU A 194 -16.89 4.44 -4.65
C LEU A 194 -16.05 3.73 -5.72
N LEU A 195 -14.77 3.47 -5.44
CA LEU A 195 -13.91 2.70 -6.34
C LEU A 195 -14.38 1.26 -6.47
N LYS A 196 -14.79 0.62 -5.37
CA LYS A 196 -15.36 -0.74 -5.40
C LYS A 196 -16.63 -0.78 -6.25
N GLU A 197 -17.57 0.13 -6.03
CA GLU A 197 -18.80 0.23 -6.82
C GLU A 197 -18.51 0.46 -8.32
N ARG A 198 -17.54 1.33 -8.63
CA ARG A 198 -17.10 1.55 -10.02
C ARG A 198 -16.51 0.29 -10.64
N ASN A 199 -15.68 -0.45 -9.91
CA ASN A 199 -15.09 -1.71 -10.39
C ASN A 199 -16.16 -2.78 -10.61
N GLU A 200 -17.12 -2.91 -9.69
CA GLU A 200 -18.25 -3.82 -9.84
C GLU A 200 -19.09 -3.47 -11.07
N ARG A 201 -19.33 -2.18 -11.30
CA ARG A 201 -20.03 -1.70 -12.50
C ARG A 201 -19.25 -1.98 -13.78
N ILE A 202 -17.93 -1.80 -13.79
CA ILE A 202 -17.07 -2.14 -14.93
C ILE A 202 -17.15 -3.64 -15.22
N SER A 203 -17.00 -4.49 -14.21
CA SER A 203 -17.12 -5.94 -14.34
C SER A 203 -18.48 -6.37 -14.90
N LEU A 204 -19.56 -5.74 -14.43
CA LEU A 204 -20.91 -5.99 -14.97
C LEU A 204 -21.01 -5.57 -16.43
N LEU A 205 -20.50 -4.40 -16.80
CA LEU A 205 -20.50 -3.91 -18.18
C LEU A 205 -19.66 -4.83 -19.09
N ASP A 206 -18.49 -5.28 -18.63
CA ASP A 206 -17.65 -6.22 -19.37
C ASP A 206 -18.37 -7.55 -19.62
N SER A 207 -19.06 -8.07 -18.60
CA SER A 207 -19.90 -9.27 -18.73
C SER A 207 -21.02 -9.07 -19.76
N GLN A 208 -21.73 -7.94 -19.68
CA GLN A 208 -22.79 -7.59 -20.64
C GLN A 208 -22.27 -7.47 -22.07
N VAL A 209 -21.14 -6.79 -22.27
CA VAL A 209 -20.47 -6.66 -23.57
C VAL A 209 -20.08 -8.04 -24.09
N GLN A 210 -19.53 -8.91 -23.24
CA GLN A 210 -19.14 -10.26 -23.63
C GLN A 210 -20.34 -11.12 -24.03
N THR A 211 -21.47 -11.00 -23.33
CA THR A 211 -22.73 -11.66 -23.70
C THR A 211 -23.27 -11.14 -25.03
N LEU A 212 -23.37 -9.81 -25.19
CA LEU A 212 -23.87 -9.19 -26.42
C LEU A 212 -22.99 -9.57 -27.62
N THR A 213 -21.67 -9.51 -27.45
CA THR A 213 -20.69 -9.95 -28.44
C THR A 213 -20.92 -11.40 -28.86
N SER A 214 -21.11 -12.31 -27.90
CA SER A 214 -21.44 -13.72 -28.21
C SER A 214 -22.73 -13.81 -29.01
N THR A 215 -23.80 -13.13 -28.59
CA THR A 215 -25.09 -13.17 -29.29
C THR A 215 -25.02 -12.61 -30.71
N LEU A 216 -24.17 -11.60 -30.96
CA LEU A 216 -23.97 -11.05 -32.31
C LEU A 216 -23.26 -12.06 -33.22
N ILE A 217 -22.25 -12.76 -32.71
CA ILE A 217 -21.53 -13.80 -33.46
C ILE A 217 -22.45 -14.99 -33.70
N ASP A 218 -23.25 -15.40 -32.71
CA ASP A 218 -24.13 -16.55 -32.79
C ASP A 218 -25.31 -16.33 -33.75
N ARG A 219 -25.70 -15.06 -33.97
CA ARG A 219 -26.75 -14.65 -34.92
C ARG A 219 -26.24 -14.35 -36.34
N ASP A 220 -24.92 -14.32 -36.55
CA ASP A 220 -24.37 -14.15 -37.90
C ASP A 220 -24.64 -15.41 -38.72
N ASP A 221 -25.26 -15.24 -39.89
CA ASP A 221 -25.76 -16.34 -40.73
C ASP A 221 -24.62 -17.19 -41.29
N VAL A 222 -23.48 -16.57 -41.58
CA VAL A 222 -22.29 -17.25 -42.09
C VAL A 222 -21.67 -18.09 -40.97
N VAL A 223 -21.48 -17.51 -39.79
CA VAL A 223 -20.95 -18.23 -38.62
C VAL A 223 -21.87 -19.38 -38.21
N GLU A 224 -23.18 -19.15 -38.12
CA GLU A 224 -24.15 -20.18 -37.77
C GLU A 224 -24.11 -21.34 -38.76
N ARG A 225 -24.12 -21.04 -40.06
CA ARG A 225 -24.02 -22.05 -41.12
C ARG A 225 -22.73 -22.85 -41.04
N LEU A 226 -21.59 -22.19 -40.86
CA LEU A 226 -20.28 -22.84 -40.75
C LEU A 226 -20.14 -23.70 -39.49
N ARG A 227 -20.85 -23.36 -38.39
CA ARG A 227 -20.88 -24.20 -37.19
C ARG A 227 -21.72 -25.46 -37.38
N ARG A 228 -22.88 -25.33 -38.04
CA ARG A 228 -23.81 -26.46 -38.31
C ARG A 228 -23.25 -27.40 -39.37
N GLN A 229 -22.66 -26.87 -40.44
CA GLN A 229 -22.11 -27.63 -41.56
C GLN A 229 -20.73 -27.07 -41.93
N PRO A 230 -19.68 -27.47 -41.20
CA PRO A 230 -18.32 -27.03 -41.48
C PRO A 230 -17.89 -27.48 -42.87
N LYS A 231 -17.34 -26.55 -43.66
CA LYS A 231 -16.80 -26.78 -44.99
C LYS A 231 -15.51 -25.99 -45.15
N PHE A 232 -14.69 -26.35 -46.12
CA PHE A 232 -13.53 -25.53 -46.47
C PHE A 232 -13.97 -24.10 -46.81
N LEU A 233 -13.27 -23.12 -46.26
CA LEU A 233 -13.59 -21.70 -46.41
C LEU A 233 -13.11 -21.17 -47.75
N SER A 234 -13.99 -20.44 -48.45
CA SER A 234 -13.61 -19.66 -49.62
C SER A 234 -13.00 -18.30 -49.22
N ASP A 235 -12.33 -17.62 -50.14
CA ASP A 235 -11.77 -16.28 -49.90
C ASP A 235 -12.83 -15.28 -49.42
N LYS A 236 -14.06 -15.40 -49.94
CA LYS A 236 -15.22 -14.59 -49.51
C LYS A 236 -15.63 -14.88 -48.07
N ASP A 237 -15.59 -16.16 -47.66
CA ASP A 237 -15.90 -16.52 -46.28
C ASP A 237 -14.83 -15.94 -45.33
N TRP A 238 -13.54 -16.00 -45.71
CA TRP A 238 -12.45 -15.39 -44.93
C TRP A 238 -12.60 -13.88 -44.77
N GLU A 239 -12.93 -13.18 -45.86
CA GLU A 239 -13.16 -11.73 -45.84
C GLU A 239 -14.34 -11.37 -44.93
N HIS A 240 -15.45 -12.10 -45.03
CA HIS A 240 -16.63 -11.91 -44.16
C HIS A 240 -16.28 -12.11 -42.68
N LEU A 241 -15.61 -13.22 -42.35
CA LEU A 241 -15.22 -13.53 -40.97
C LEU A 241 -14.25 -12.48 -40.40
N SER A 242 -13.33 -11.97 -41.22
CA SER A 242 -12.40 -10.90 -40.83
C SER A 242 -13.16 -9.60 -40.52
N LEU A 243 -14.05 -9.17 -41.41
CA LEU A 243 -14.86 -7.96 -41.22
C LEU A 243 -15.80 -8.09 -40.01
N LEU A 244 -16.38 -9.27 -39.80
CA LEU A 244 -17.20 -9.57 -38.63
C LEU A 244 -16.37 -9.45 -37.35
N ALA A 245 -15.19 -10.08 -37.29
CA ALA A 245 -14.31 -10.01 -36.13
C ALA A 245 -13.83 -8.59 -35.84
N ASP A 246 -13.48 -7.81 -36.88
CA ASP A 246 -13.10 -6.42 -36.70
C ASP A 246 -14.26 -5.54 -36.23
N ARG A 247 -15.48 -5.81 -36.68
CA ARG A 247 -16.66 -5.09 -36.20
C ARG A 247 -16.98 -5.42 -34.74
N VAL A 248 -16.95 -6.70 -34.39
CA VAL A 248 -17.40 -7.20 -33.09
C VAL A 248 -16.33 -7.00 -32.00
N TYR A 249 -15.05 -7.08 -32.38
CA TYR A 249 -13.92 -6.99 -31.46
C TYR A 249 -13.03 -5.77 -31.74
N ASP A 250 -13.61 -4.65 -32.18
CA ASP A 250 -12.98 -3.32 -32.32
C ASP A 250 -11.65 -3.29 -33.11
N GLY A 251 -11.64 -3.83 -34.33
CA GLY A 251 -10.46 -3.87 -35.18
C GLY A 251 -9.43 -4.91 -34.74
N PHE A 252 -9.90 -6.05 -34.22
CA PHE A 252 -9.10 -7.19 -33.79
C PHE A 252 -7.94 -7.54 -34.73
N THR A 253 -8.16 -7.64 -36.04
CA THR A 253 -7.11 -8.04 -36.99
C THR A 253 -5.99 -6.99 -37.06
N ARG A 254 -6.35 -5.70 -37.01
CA ARG A 254 -5.39 -4.58 -36.97
C ARG A 254 -4.58 -4.58 -35.68
N ARG A 255 -5.22 -4.81 -34.53
CA ARG A 255 -4.50 -4.89 -33.25
C ARG A 255 -3.59 -6.11 -33.18
N LEU A 256 -4.05 -7.25 -33.67
CA LEU A 256 -3.28 -8.50 -33.68
C LEU A 256 -2.04 -8.39 -34.58
N THR A 257 -2.20 -7.87 -35.79
CA THR A 257 -1.08 -7.67 -36.74
C THR A 257 -0.11 -6.59 -36.26
N GLY A 258 -0.61 -5.52 -35.66
CA GLY A 258 0.23 -4.48 -35.04
C GLY A 258 1.04 -5.00 -33.85
N ARG A 259 0.43 -5.83 -33.00
CA ARG A 259 1.10 -6.43 -31.82
C ARG A 259 2.08 -7.54 -32.20
N PHE A 260 1.77 -8.35 -33.20
CA PHE A 260 2.57 -9.49 -33.62
C PHE A 260 2.84 -9.49 -35.13
N PRO A 261 3.73 -8.61 -35.62
CA PRO A 261 3.98 -8.44 -37.06
C PRO A 261 4.65 -9.65 -37.72
N LEU A 262 5.24 -10.56 -36.93
CA LEU A 262 5.92 -11.78 -37.42
C LEU A 262 4.96 -12.96 -37.64
N LEU A 263 3.66 -12.80 -37.35
CA LEU A 263 2.67 -13.86 -37.60
C LEU A 263 2.47 -14.08 -39.09
N THR A 264 2.48 -15.35 -39.49
CA THR A 264 2.20 -15.74 -40.88
C THR A 264 0.70 -15.62 -41.19
N PRO A 265 0.30 -15.52 -42.46
CA PRO A 265 -1.12 -15.48 -42.83
C PRO A 265 -1.94 -16.64 -42.26
N ALA A 266 -1.37 -17.84 -42.22
CA ALA A 266 -2.00 -19.02 -41.63
C ALA A 266 -2.20 -18.88 -40.10
N ASP A 267 -1.28 -18.21 -39.40
CA ASP A 267 -1.44 -17.91 -37.98
C ASP A 267 -2.59 -16.92 -37.75
N LEU A 268 -2.68 -15.87 -38.58
CA LEU A 268 -3.76 -14.88 -38.49
C LEU A 268 -5.12 -15.52 -38.74
N GLN A 269 -5.22 -16.41 -39.72
CA GLN A 269 -6.41 -17.22 -39.99
C GLN A 269 -6.78 -18.10 -38.78
N LEU A 270 -5.80 -18.76 -38.16
CA LEU A 270 -6.03 -19.56 -36.96
C LEU A 270 -6.52 -18.69 -35.79
N CYS A 271 -5.88 -17.53 -35.56
CA CYS A 271 -6.30 -16.57 -34.53
C CYS A 271 -7.72 -16.06 -34.76
N LEU A 272 -8.09 -15.76 -36.00
CA LEU A 272 -9.44 -15.35 -36.37
C LEU A 272 -10.47 -16.42 -36.02
N LEU A 273 -10.24 -17.68 -36.42
CA LEU A 273 -11.16 -18.77 -36.14
C LEU A 273 -11.26 -19.09 -34.64
N MET A 274 -10.15 -19.00 -33.90
CA MET A 274 -10.17 -19.12 -32.43
C MET A 274 -10.97 -17.99 -31.79
N ARG A 275 -10.79 -16.74 -32.25
CA ARG A 275 -11.51 -15.56 -31.73
C ARG A 275 -13.02 -15.65 -31.95
N LEU A 276 -13.43 -16.27 -33.05
CA LEU A 276 -14.84 -16.56 -33.37
C LEU A 276 -15.37 -17.86 -32.73
N ARG A 277 -14.56 -18.51 -31.88
CA ARG A 277 -14.90 -19.69 -31.08
C ARG A 277 -15.29 -20.93 -31.89
N PHE A 278 -14.64 -21.16 -33.03
CA PHE A 278 -14.74 -22.44 -33.71
C PHE A 278 -13.95 -23.52 -32.94
N THR A 279 -14.52 -24.72 -32.83
CA THR A 279 -13.84 -25.85 -32.17
C THR A 279 -12.65 -26.33 -33.01
N ASN A 280 -11.68 -27.03 -32.40
CA ASN A 280 -10.53 -27.56 -33.15
C ASN A 280 -10.96 -28.48 -34.31
N ALA A 281 -12.04 -29.24 -34.14
CA ALA A 281 -12.60 -30.09 -35.20
C ALA A 281 -13.19 -29.25 -36.35
N GLN A 282 -13.91 -28.17 -36.02
CA GLN A 282 -14.41 -27.23 -37.03
C GLN A 282 -13.25 -26.54 -37.75
N VAL A 283 -12.28 -25.99 -37.02
CA VAL A 283 -11.09 -25.35 -37.60
C VAL A 283 -10.37 -26.27 -38.59
N ALA A 284 -10.23 -27.55 -38.25
CA ALA A 284 -9.62 -28.55 -39.12
C ALA A 284 -10.36 -28.66 -40.46
N THR A 285 -11.69 -28.79 -40.43
CA THR A 285 -12.53 -28.83 -41.64
C THR A 285 -12.52 -27.51 -42.41
N LEU A 286 -12.60 -26.37 -41.71
CA LEU A 286 -12.62 -25.03 -42.30
C LEU A 286 -11.34 -24.70 -43.07
N THR A 287 -10.21 -25.23 -42.61
CA THR A 287 -8.87 -24.99 -43.19
C THR A 287 -8.34 -26.17 -44.02
N ALA A 288 -9.13 -27.23 -44.18
CA ALA A 288 -8.77 -28.47 -44.87
C ALA A 288 -7.46 -29.12 -44.35
N VAL A 289 -7.31 -29.18 -43.02
CA VAL A 289 -6.20 -29.87 -42.35
C VAL A 289 -6.74 -30.94 -41.40
N SER A 290 -5.85 -31.81 -40.89
CA SER A 290 -6.24 -32.78 -39.87
C SER A 290 -6.42 -32.11 -38.48
N PRO A 291 -7.28 -32.62 -37.60
CA PRO A 291 -7.41 -32.11 -36.23
C PRO A 291 -6.08 -32.09 -35.44
N ALA A 292 -5.21 -33.09 -35.67
CA ALA A 292 -3.87 -33.12 -35.07
C ALA A 292 -2.98 -31.96 -35.56
N SER A 293 -3.12 -31.57 -36.83
CA SER A 293 -2.40 -30.43 -37.41
C SER A 293 -2.82 -29.11 -36.76
N VAL A 294 -4.10 -28.94 -36.40
CA VAL A 294 -4.58 -27.73 -35.70
C VAL A 294 -3.90 -27.58 -34.33
N SER A 295 -3.81 -28.66 -33.56
CA SER A 295 -3.11 -28.66 -32.27
C SER A 295 -1.63 -28.30 -32.42
N GLN A 296 -0.97 -28.83 -33.46
CA GLN A 296 0.42 -28.50 -33.75
C GLN A 296 0.59 -27.03 -34.19
N GLN A 297 -0.35 -26.50 -34.99
CA GLN A 297 -0.36 -25.09 -35.38
C GLN A 297 -0.54 -24.18 -34.15
N LYS A 298 -1.46 -24.51 -33.23
CA LYS A 298 -1.63 -23.78 -31.96
C LYS A 298 -0.35 -23.79 -31.12
N PHE A 299 0.37 -24.91 -31.07
CA PHE A 299 1.65 -25.00 -30.37
C PHE A 299 2.73 -24.12 -31.03
N ARG A 300 2.84 -24.15 -32.37
CA ARG A 300 3.76 -23.29 -33.12
C ARG A 300 3.44 -21.80 -32.93
N LEU A 301 2.15 -21.46 -32.96
CA LEU A 301 1.66 -20.12 -32.69
C LEU A 301 2.04 -19.67 -31.27
N LYS A 302 1.82 -20.52 -30.25
CA LYS A 302 2.25 -20.24 -28.87
C LYS A 302 3.73 -19.88 -28.80
N LYS A 303 4.58 -20.69 -29.45
CA LYS A 303 6.03 -20.45 -29.49
C LYS A 303 6.39 -19.11 -30.15
N ARG A 304 5.72 -18.75 -31.25
CA ARG A 304 5.94 -17.47 -31.95
C ARG A 304 5.50 -16.27 -31.10
N LEU A 305 4.34 -16.36 -30.45
CA LEU A 305 3.83 -15.32 -29.56
C LEU A 305 4.77 -15.11 -28.35
N ALA A 306 5.24 -16.19 -27.74
CA ALA A 306 6.20 -16.13 -26.63
C ALA A 306 7.56 -15.54 -27.03
N GLN A 307 7.97 -15.72 -28.29
CA GLN A 307 9.21 -15.10 -28.81
C GLN A 307 9.05 -13.59 -29.03
N ALA A 308 7.85 -13.14 -29.41
CA ALA A 308 7.57 -11.72 -29.63
C ALA A 308 7.42 -10.94 -28.32
N ASP A 309 6.89 -11.59 -27.27
CA ASP A 309 6.67 -10.99 -25.96
C ASP A 309 6.98 -12.04 -24.87
N GLY A 310 8.16 -11.87 -24.26
CA GLY A 310 8.72 -12.83 -23.31
C GLY A 310 7.97 -12.95 -21.99
N GLU A 311 7.03 -12.05 -21.70
CA GLU A 311 6.15 -12.12 -20.51
C GLU A 311 4.91 -12.99 -20.76
N LEU A 312 4.56 -13.27 -22.01
CA LEU A 312 3.39 -14.10 -22.33
C LEU A 312 3.55 -15.55 -21.85
N PHE A 313 2.46 -16.11 -21.34
CA PHE A 313 2.34 -17.51 -20.91
C PHE A 313 3.14 -17.91 -19.65
N LYS A 314 3.82 -16.97 -18.96
CA LYS A 314 4.54 -17.27 -17.70
C LYS A 314 3.61 -17.79 -16.59
N GLU A 315 2.37 -17.31 -16.56
CA GLU A 315 1.36 -17.68 -15.56
C GLU A 315 0.49 -18.89 -16.00
N GLY A 316 0.93 -19.65 -17.01
CA GLY A 316 0.19 -20.84 -17.49
C GLY A 316 -1.01 -20.53 -18.39
N GLU A 317 -1.10 -19.30 -18.91
CA GLU A 317 -2.18 -18.88 -19.80
C GLU A 317 -2.24 -19.73 -21.08
N THR A 318 -3.45 -19.86 -21.65
CA THR A 318 -3.67 -20.54 -22.93
C THR A 318 -3.53 -19.57 -24.11
N VAL A 319 -3.25 -20.10 -25.30
CA VAL A 319 -3.20 -19.29 -26.54
C VAL A 319 -4.53 -18.58 -26.78
N ASP A 320 -5.64 -19.30 -26.62
CA ASP A 320 -6.99 -18.76 -26.79
C ASP A 320 -7.25 -17.56 -25.84
N ALA A 321 -6.75 -17.60 -24.60
CA ALA A 321 -6.86 -16.49 -23.65
C ALA A 321 -6.04 -15.26 -24.08
N VAL A 322 -4.82 -15.46 -24.57
CA VAL A 322 -3.97 -14.36 -25.07
C VAL A 322 -4.60 -13.70 -26.30
N ILE A 323 -5.11 -14.51 -27.25
CA ILE A 323 -5.80 -14.00 -28.44
C ILE A 323 -7.11 -13.30 -28.06
N GLY A 324 -7.82 -13.78 -27.03
CA GLY A 324 -9.04 -13.14 -26.53
C GLY A 324 -8.83 -11.74 -25.97
N ARG A 325 -7.62 -11.41 -25.50
CA ARG A 325 -7.23 -10.07 -25.00
C ARG A 325 -6.70 -9.14 -26.09
N CYS A 326 -6.39 -9.68 -27.27
CA CYS A 326 -5.90 -8.90 -28.40
C CYS A 326 -7.03 -8.27 -29.19
#